data_AF-A0A2N8BS00-F1
#
_entry.id   AF-A0A2N8BS00-F1
#
_cell.length_a   1.000
_cell.length_b   1.000
_cell.length_c   1.000
_cell.angle_alpha   90.00
_cell.angle_beta   90.00
_cell.angle_gamma   90.00
#
_symmetry.space_group_name_H-M   'P 1'
#
loop_
_entity.id
_entity.type
_entity.pdbx_description
1 polymer ?
#
loop_
_entity_poly.entity_id
_entity_poly.type
_entity_poly.pdbx_seq_one_letter_code
_entity_poly.pdbx_strand_id
1 'polypeptide(L)'
;IKTARRYHHVNGNPQRHTLITFKNAFHGRSLGAISATDQAKMRDGFEPLLPGFDYVKFNDLEGALAKIDDETAGFLVETVQGEGGMTAG
;
A
#
# COMPACT_ATOMS: atom_id res chain seq x y z
N ILE A 1 -7.80 -2.97 2.06
CA ILE A 1 -7.94 -3.03 0.58
C ILE A 1 -9.41 -2.99 0.13
N LYS A 2 -10.18 -4.09 0.25
CA LYS A 2 -11.57 -4.16 -0.26
C LYS A 2 -12.47 -3.04 0.26
N THR A 3 -12.46 -2.79 1.56
CA THR A 3 -13.30 -1.77 2.20
C THR A 3 -12.99 -0.35 1.69
N ALA A 4 -11.71 0.02 1.59
CA ALA A 4 -11.29 1.33 1.07
C ALA A 4 -11.73 1.54 -0.39
N ARG A 5 -11.50 0.55 -1.26
CA ARG A 5 -11.95 0.61 -2.66
C ARG A 5 -13.49 0.63 -2.78
N ARG A 6 -14.19 -0.18 -1.98
CA ARG A 6 -15.67 -0.20 -1.96
C ARG A 6 -16.24 1.13 -1.48
N TYR A 7 -15.64 1.75 -0.46
CA TYR A 7 -16.03 3.05 0.05
C TYR A 7 -16.03 4.11 -1.05
N HIS A 8 -14.94 4.25 -1.79
CA HIS A 8 -14.88 5.26 -2.85
C HIS A 8 -15.83 4.95 -4.01
N HIS A 9 -15.95 3.67 -4.39
CA HIS A 9 -16.90 3.25 -5.42
C HIS A 9 -18.36 3.60 -5.08
N VAL A 10 -18.83 3.33 -3.85
CA VAL A 10 -20.22 3.65 -3.47
C VAL A 10 -20.47 5.16 -3.31
N ASN A 11 -19.40 5.94 -3.12
CA ASN A 11 -19.46 7.40 -3.02
C ASN A 11 -19.18 8.09 -4.37
N GLY A 12 -19.36 7.41 -5.50
CA GLY A 12 -19.25 8.00 -6.83
C GLY A 12 -17.83 8.30 -7.30
N ASN A 13 -16.80 7.77 -6.61
CA ASN A 13 -15.39 7.96 -6.95
C ASN A 13 -14.68 6.64 -7.29
N PRO A 14 -15.14 5.88 -8.30
CA PRO A 14 -14.59 4.56 -8.61
C PRO A 14 -13.11 4.57 -9.03
N GLN A 15 -12.60 5.71 -9.50
CA GLN A 15 -11.20 5.93 -9.83
C GLN A 15 -10.27 5.93 -8.61
N ARG A 16 -10.81 6.19 -7.40
CA ARG A 16 -10.02 6.20 -6.16
C ARG A 16 -9.78 4.78 -5.66
N HIS A 17 -8.84 4.08 -6.29
CA HIS A 17 -8.51 2.68 -6.00
C HIS A 17 -7.05 2.43 -5.59
N THR A 18 -6.17 3.42 -5.73
CA THR A 18 -4.74 3.29 -5.42
C THR A 18 -4.48 3.42 -3.93
N LEU A 19 -3.78 2.46 -3.34
CA LEU A 19 -3.37 2.50 -1.94
C LEU A 19 -1.89 2.82 -1.83
N ILE A 20 -1.55 3.88 -1.12
CA ILE A 20 -0.17 4.23 -0.81
C ILE A 20 0.28 3.37 0.38
N THR A 21 1.33 2.59 0.18
CA THR A 21 1.97 1.72 1.18
C THR A 21 3.44 2.11 1.29
N PHE A 22 4.18 1.45 2.18
CA PHE A 22 5.52 1.87 2.56
C PHE A 22 6.57 0.79 2.25
N LYS A 23 7.77 1.24 1.91
CA LYS A 23 8.96 0.39 1.70
C LYS A 23 9.16 -0.48 2.95
N ASN A 24 9.51 -1.76 2.74
CA ASN A 24 9.66 -2.79 3.79
C ASN A 24 8.38 -3.22 4.53
N ALA A 25 7.20 -2.68 4.20
CA ALA A 25 5.94 -3.05 4.86
C ALA A 25 5.54 -4.51 4.58
N PHE A 26 4.78 -5.11 5.50
CA PHE A 26 4.20 -6.45 5.38
C PHE A 26 2.70 -6.44 5.71
N HIS A 27 1.87 -6.72 4.70
CA HIS A 27 0.39 -6.69 4.83
C HIS A 27 -0.26 -8.07 4.66
N GLY A 28 0.54 -9.13 4.51
CA GLY A 28 0.08 -10.52 4.37
C GLY A 28 0.44 -11.18 3.04
N ARG A 29 -0.02 -12.42 2.84
CA ARG A 29 0.45 -13.32 1.76
C ARG A 29 -0.55 -13.61 0.64
N SER A 30 -1.79 -13.15 0.74
CA SER A 30 -2.73 -13.26 -0.39
C SER A 30 -2.29 -12.35 -1.53
N LEU A 31 -2.69 -12.61 -2.79
CA LEU A 31 -2.29 -11.78 -3.93
C LEU A 31 -2.58 -10.29 -3.73
N GLY A 32 -3.71 -9.93 -3.12
CA GLY A 32 -3.99 -8.52 -2.77
C GLY A 32 -3.06 -7.96 -1.69
N ALA A 33 -2.77 -8.73 -0.65
CA ALA A 33 -1.93 -8.31 0.46
C ALA A 33 -0.44 -8.24 0.10
N ILE A 34 0.04 -9.19 -0.71
CA ILE A 34 1.43 -9.24 -1.16
C ILE A 34 1.72 -8.16 -2.20
N SER A 35 0.70 -7.74 -2.96
CA SER A 35 0.74 -6.54 -3.81
C SER A 35 0.74 -5.24 -3.00
N ALA A 36 0.46 -5.27 -1.69
CA ALA A 36 0.63 -4.10 -0.81
C ALA A 36 1.95 -4.16 -0.01
N THR A 37 2.62 -5.32 0.02
CA THR A 37 3.85 -5.61 0.77
C THR A 37 5.06 -5.27 -0.07
N ASP A 38 6.05 -4.52 0.42
CA ASP A 38 7.25 -4.12 -0.34
C ASP A 38 8.52 -4.82 0.15
N GLN A 39 8.51 -6.15 0.02
CA GLN A 39 9.65 -7.01 0.35
C GLN A 39 9.90 -7.99 -0.81
N ALA A 40 11.07 -7.89 -1.45
CA ALA A 40 11.41 -8.71 -2.62
C ALA A 40 11.26 -10.22 -2.36
N LYS A 41 11.73 -10.70 -1.20
CA LYS A 41 11.59 -12.10 -0.78
C LYS A 41 10.14 -12.57 -0.70
N MET A 42 9.20 -11.69 -0.36
CA MET A 42 7.79 -12.05 -0.30
C MET A 42 7.19 -12.12 -1.71
N ARG A 43 7.62 -11.24 -2.61
CA ARG A 43 7.06 -11.12 -3.97
C ARG A 43 7.62 -12.13 -4.98
N ASP A 44 8.80 -12.68 -4.72
CA ASP A 44 9.47 -13.62 -5.63
C ASP A 44 8.56 -14.80 -6.04
N GLY A 45 8.44 -15.02 -7.35
CA GLY A 45 7.57 -16.05 -7.92
C GLY A 45 6.07 -15.73 -8.03
N PHE A 46 5.62 -14.53 -7.64
CA PHE A 46 4.19 -14.15 -7.66
C PHE A 46 3.84 -13.03 -8.65
N GLU A 47 4.78 -12.63 -9.50
CA GLU A 47 4.55 -11.62 -10.53
C GLU A 47 3.70 -12.17 -11.69
N PRO A 48 2.88 -11.33 -12.36
CA PRO A 48 2.66 -9.91 -12.07
C PRO A 48 1.75 -9.69 -10.85
N LEU A 49 2.14 -8.76 -9.98
CA LEU A 49 1.32 -8.32 -8.86
C LEU A 49 0.12 -7.46 -9.30
N LEU A 50 -0.87 -7.35 -8.40
CA LEU A 50 -2.07 -6.57 -8.68
C LEU A 50 -1.75 -5.07 -8.71
N PRO A 51 -2.35 -4.30 -9.65
CA PRO A 51 -2.18 -2.86 -9.70
C PRO A 51 -2.95 -2.12 -8.59
N GLY A 52 -2.71 -0.80 -8.52
CA GLY A 52 -3.37 0.10 -7.57
C GLY A 52 -2.69 0.11 -6.20
N PHE A 53 -1.36 0.05 -6.21
CA PHE A 53 -0.50 0.23 -5.04
C PHE A 53 0.70 1.11 -5.43
N ASP A 54 0.98 2.11 -4.59
CA ASP A 54 2.17 2.96 -4.67
C ASP A 54 3.04 2.74 -3.43
N TYR A 55 4.36 2.87 -3.57
CA TYR A 55 5.30 2.59 -2.48
C TYR A 55 6.15 3.82 -2.16
N VAL A 56 6.05 4.28 -0.91
CA VAL A 56 6.78 5.44 -0.39
C VAL A 56 7.78 5.00 0.68
N LYS A 57 8.86 5.75 0.86
CA LYS A 57 9.79 5.48 1.96
C LYS A 57 9.06 5.61 3.31
N PHE A 58 9.26 4.66 4.21
CA PHE A 58 8.73 4.75 5.57
C PHE A 58 9.28 6.01 6.28
N ASN A 59 8.43 6.71 7.04
CA ASN A 59 8.72 8.00 7.69
C ASN A 59 9.10 9.16 6.76
N ASP A 60 8.73 9.09 5.48
CA ASP A 60 8.87 10.20 4.54
C ASP A 60 7.51 10.84 4.28
N LEU A 61 7.14 11.81 5.13
CA LEU A 61 5.87 12.52 5.01
C LEU A 61 5.78 13.32 3.70
N GLU A 62 6.87 13.97 3.29
CA GLU A 62 6.90 14.75 2.05
C GLU A 62 6.72 13.84 0.84
N GLY A 63 7.44 12.71 0.80
CA GLY A 63 7.26 11.69 -0.24
C GLY A 63 5.85 11.10 -0.26
N ALA A 64 5.22 10.94 0.90
CA ALA A 64 3.84 10.44 1.01
C ALA A 64 2.83 11.44 0.46
N LEU A 65 2.97 12.72 0.81
CA LEU A 65 2.12 13.80 0.30
C LEU A 65 2.28 13.99 -1.21
N ALA A 66 3.49 13.87 -1.74
CA ALA A 66 3.78 13.99 -3.16
C ALA A 66 3.15 12.86 -4.02
N LYS A 67 2.72 11.76 -3.41
CA LYS A 67 2.06 10.64 -4.07
C LYS A 67 0.53 10.71 -4.06
N ILE A 68 -0.06 11.68 -3.38
CA ILE A 68 -1.52 11.83 -3.34
C ILE A 68 -2.00 12.45 -4.65
N ASP A 69 -2.97 11.80 -5.26
CA ASP A 69 -3.63 12.23 -6.50
C ASP A 69 -5.14 11.89 -6.49
N ASP A 70 -5.80 12.13 -7.63
CA ASP A 70 -7.23 11.88 -7.81
C ASP A 70 -7.61 10.38 -7.84
N GLU A 71 -6.64 9.47 -7.91
CA GLU A 71 -6.84 8.00 -7.83
C GLU A 71 -6.54 7.43 -6.43
N THR A 72 -6.07 8.26 -5.50
CA THR A 72 -5.65 7.82 -4.17
C THR A 72 -6.84 7.47 -3.28
N ALA A 73 -6.93 6.20 -2.91
CA ALA A 73 -7.93 5.63 -2.01
C ALA A 73 -7.58 5.80 -0.53
N GLY A 74 -6.30 5.85 -0.18
CA GLY A 74 -5.81 6.01 1.19
C GLY A 74 -4.43 5.37 1.42
N PHE A 75 -4.03 5.34 2.69
CA PHE A 75 -2.75 4.79 3.13
C PHE A 75 -2.91 3.41 3.80
N LEU A 76 -1.95 2.52 3.60
CA LEU A 76 -1.80 1.25 4.29
C LEU A 76 -0.49 1.28 5.09
N VAL A 77 -0.58 1.57 6.38
CA VAL A 77 0.57 1.87 7.25
C VAL A 77 0.57 0.99 8.50
N GLU A 78 1.76 0.51 8.86
CA GLU A 78 2.03 -0.09 10.17
C GLU A 78 2.56 1.01 11.10
N THR A 79 2.07 1.10 12.34
CA THR A 79 2.56 2.10 13.31
C THR A 79 4.03 1.90 13.69
N VAL A 80 4.47 0.65 13.67
CA VAL A 80 5.86 0.20 13.78
C VAL A 80 6.03 -0.93 12.78
N GLN A 81 7.04 -0.87 11.91
CA GLN A 81 7.28 -1.94 10.95
C GLN A 81 7.94 -3.13 11.66
N GLY A 82 7.19 -4.21 11.90
CA GLY A 82 7.70 -5.40 12.58
C GLY A 82 8.68 -6.17 11.69
N GLU A 83 8.13 -6.81 10.65
CA GLU A 83 8.91 -7.57 9.65
C GLU A 83 9.84 -6.68 8.81
N GLY A 84 9.60 -5.36 8.80
CA GLY A 84 10.44 -4.38 8.10
C GLY A 84 11.73 -3.99 8.82
N GLY A 85 12.07 -4.66 9.94
CA GLY A 85 13.30 -4.41 10.69
C GLY A 85 13.11 -3.64 11.99
N MET A 86 11.94 -3.71 12.62
CA MET A 86 11.63 -3.06 13.91
C MET A 86 11.90 -1.55 13.92
N THR A 87 11.43 -0.84 12.89
CA THR A 87 11.57 0.63 12.81
C THR A 87 10.27 1.30 13.23
N ALA A 88 10.35 2.23 14.18
CA ALA A 88 9.21 3.02 14.65
C ALA A 88 8.91 4.20 13.71
N GLY A 89 7.62 4.53 13.61
CA GLY A 89 7.11 5.70 12.90
C GLY A 89 7.58 7.03 13.49
#